data_AF-A0A429FK53-F1
#
_entry.id   AF-A0A429FK53-F1
#
_cell.length_a   1.000
_cell.length_b   1.000
_cell.length_c   1.000
_cell.angle_alpha   90.00
_cell.angle_beta   90.00
_cell.angle_gamma   90.00
#
_symmetry.space_group_name_H-M   'P 1'
#
loop_
_entity.id
_entity.type
_entity.pdbx_description
1 polymer ?
#
loop_
_entity_poly.entity_id
_entity_poly.type
_entity_poly.pdbx_seq_one_letter_code
_entity_poly.pdbx_strand_id
1 'polypeptide(L)'
;PYGVERAVSRRAAGRPSGTTIKDEIARALERLRAVPDTPHDRRTHLLNDLLPALESIVRRMEAQSQDTTALAALRDDLRTLARTPDADVQPLWTRALETLTDSTPRRPFWKRAK
;
A
#
# COMPACT_ATOMS: atom_id res chain seq x y z
N PRO A 1 -12.35 46.40 -29.35
CA PRO A 1 -13.05 45.63 -28.29
C PRO A 1 -13.44 44.23 -28.78
N TYR A 2 -12.61 43.21 -28.52
CA TYR A 2 -13.03 41.82 -28.29
C TYR A 2 -11.86 41.12 -27.60
N GLY A 3 -12.04 40.89 -26.29
CA GLY A 3 -11.19 39.99 -25.52
C GLY A 3 -11.71 38.56 -25.69
N VAL A 4 -10.81 37.64 -25.97
CA VAL A 4 -11.00 36.20 -25.81
C VAL A 4 -9.71 35.67 -25.20
N GLU A 5 -9.71 35.56 -23.87
CA GLU A 5 -9.88 34.29 -23.16
C GLU A 5 -8.58 33.49 -23.04
N ARG A 6 -7.93 33.73 -21.89
CA ARG A 6 -7.40 32.73 -20.96
C ARG A 6 -6.73 31.53 -21.63
N ALA A 7 -5.41 31.63 -21.75
CA ALA A 7 -4.52 30.49 -21.80
C ALA A 7 -4.82 29.56 -20.61
N VAL A 8 -5.64 28.53 -20.86
CA VAL A 8 -5.81 27.42 -19.93
C VAL A 8 -4.56 26.58 -20.06
N SER A 9 -3.58 26.88 -19.20
CA SER A 9 -2.49 26.01 -18.81
C SER A 9 -3.05 24.68 -18.27
N ARG A 10 -3.46 23.79 -19.17
CA ARG A 10 -3.58 22.37 -18.84
C ARG A 10 -2.17 21.83 -18.80
N ARG A 11 -1.53 22.00 -17.65
CA ARG A 11 -0.48 21.09 -17.19
C ARG A 11 -1.04 19.68 -17.36
N ALA A 12 -0.63 19.01 -18.41
CA ALA A 12 -0.73 17.56 -18.50
C ALA A 12 0.08 17.05 -17.31
N ALA A 13 -0.62 16.81 -16.20
CA ALA A 13 -0.10 16.03 -15.10
C ALA A 13 0.31 14.70 -15.73
N GLY A 14 1.61 14.53 -15.92
CA GLY A 14 2.17 13.29 -16.42
C GLY A 14 1.60 12.17 -15.59
N ARG A 15 0.80 11.31 -16.21
CA ARG A 15 0.47 10.01 -15.66
C ARG A 15 1.82 9.28 -15.62
N PRO A 16 2.42 9.00 -14.46
CA PRO A 16 3.61 8.18 -14.46
C PRO A 16 3.16 6.77 -14.81
N SER A 17 3.41 6.35 -16.05
CA SER A 17 3.24 4.98 -16.54
C SER A 17 4.29 4.02 -15.96
N GLY A 18 4.73 4.27 -14.73
CA GLY A 18 5.64 3.46 -13.95
C GLY A 18 5.18 3.54 -12.51
N THR A 19 4.26 2.67 -12.11
CA THR A 19 3.90 2.47 -10.71
C THR A 19 5.18 2.08 -10.00
N THR A 20 5.78 3.01 -9.26
CA THR A 20 6.97 2.72 -8.46
C THR A 20 6.57 1.74 -7.34
N ILE A 21 7.52 0.94 -6.85
CA ILE A 21 7.31 0.05 -5.70
C ILE A 21 6.63 0.80 -4.53
N LYS A 22 7.00 2.08 -4.34
CA LYS A 22 6.42 2.97 -3.33
C LYS A 22 4.94 3.27 -3.57
N ASP A 23 4.52 3.46 -4.82
CA ASP A 23 3.12 3.67 -5.20
C ASP A 23 2.31 2.38 -5.01
N GLU A 24 2.91 1.21 -5.29
CA GLU A 24 2.29 -0.09 -5.02
C GLU A 24 2.07 -0.33 -3.52
N ILE A 25 3.08 -0.03 -2.69
CA ILE A 25 2.98 -0.09 -1.22
C ILE A 25 1.92 0.90 -0.72
N ALA A 26 1.90 2.14 -1.23
CA ALA A 26 0.91 3.14 -0.84
C ALA A 26 -0.53 2.69 -1.19
N ARG A 27 -0.75 2.15 -2.39
CA ARG A 27 -2.05 1.59 -2.79
C ARG A 27 -2.46 0.39 -1.95
N ALA A 28 -1.51 -0.47 -1.56
CA ALA A 28 -1.78 -1.57 -0.67
C ALA A 28 -2.19 -1.07 0.72
N LEU A 29 -1.53 -0.03 1.23
CA LEU A 29 -1.88 0.64 2.50
C LEU A 29 -3.26 1.31 2.45
N GLU A 30 -3.59 2.01 1.36
CA GLU A 30 -4.90 2.64 1.17
C GLU A 30 -6.02 1.60 1.08
N ARG A 31 -5.80 0.52 0.33
CA ARG A 31 -6.74 -0.61 0.27
C ARG A 31 -6.94 -1.23 1.64
N LEU A 32 -5.85 -1.47 2.37
CA LEU A 32 -5.92 -2.00 3.72
C LEU A 32 -6.76 -1.09 4.61
N ARG A 33 -6.53 0.22 4.61
CA ARG A 33 -7.33 1.18 5.39
C ARG A 33 -8.80 1.27 4.99
N ALA A 34 -9.16 0.92 3.76
CA ALA A 34 -10.52 0.99 3.26
C ALA A 34 -11.38 -0.24 3.61
N VAL A 35 -10.79 -1.32 4.16
CA VAL A 35 -11.53 -2.53 4.51
C VAL A 35 -12.39 -2.30 5.76
N PRO A 36 -13.66 -2.73 5.74
CA PRO A 36 -14.57 -2.63 6.88
C PRO A 36 -14.10 -3.42 8.12
N ASP A 37 -14.60 -3.06 9.30
CA ASP A 37 -14.16 -3.52 10.63
C ASP A 37 -14.60 -4.96 10.99
N THR A 38 -14.87 -5.82 10.01
CA THR A 38 -15.25 -7.21 10.24
C THR A 38 -14.01 -8.11 10.21
N PRO A 39 -13.78 -8.96 11.23
CA PRO A 39 -12.59 -9.82 11.29
C PRO A 39 -12.53 -10.84 10.13
N HIS A 40 -13.68 -11.28 9.64
CA HIS A 40 -13.76 -12.19 8.50
C HIS A 40 -13.35 -11.52 7.18
N ASP A 41 -13.82 -10.29 6.91
CA ASP A 41 -13.40 -9.51 5.74
C ASP A 41 -11.94 -9.11 5.82
N ARG A 42 -11.45 -8.69 6.99
CA ARG A 42 -10.02 -8.40 7.22
C ARG A 42 -9.15 -9.58 6.84
N ARG A 43 -9.49 -10.79 7.33
CA ARG A 43 -8.75 -12.01 7.00
C ARG A 43 -8.80 -12.30 5.51
N THR A 44 -9.98 -12.23 4.91
CA THR A 44 -10.18 -12.51 3.48
C THR A 44 -9.37 -11.53 2.63
N HIS A 45 -9.38 -10.24 2.98
CA HIS A 45 -8.63 -9.20 2.27
C HIS A 45 -7.11 -9.35 2.47
N LEU A 46 -6.65 -9.67 3.69
CA LEU A 46 -5.23 -9.93 3.96
C LEU A 46 -4.68 -11.08 3.11
N LEU A 47 -5.46 -12.15 2.95
CA LEU A 47 -5.01 -13.35 2.25
C LEU A 47 -5.22 -13.30 0.73
N ASN A 48 -6.33 -12.72 0.25
CA ASN A 48 -6.66 -12.71 -1.17
C ASN A 48 -6.15 -11.46 -1.91
N ASP A 49 -6.01 -10.32 -1.23
CA ASP A 49 -5.59 -9.06 -1.88
C ASP A 49 -4.18 -8.65 -1.42
N LEU A 50 -3.95 -8.58 -0.11
CA LEU A 50 -2.68 -8.07 0.41
C LEU A 50 -1.51 -9.04 0.18
N LEU A 51 -1.67 -10.33 0.49
CA LEU A 51 -0.61 -11.33 0.34
C LEU A 51 -0.04 -11.38 -1.09
N PRO A 52 -0.83 -11.55 -2.16
CA PRO A 52 -0.29 -11.58 -3.52
C PRO A 52 0.32 -10.24 -3.95
N ALA A 53 -0.25 -9.12 -3.50
CA ALA A 53 0.33 -7.80 -3.75
C ALA A 53 1.71 -7.64 -3.09
N LEU A 54 1.82 -8.05 -1.82
CA LEU A 54 3.05 -8.02 -1.05
C LEU A 54 4.12 -8.92 -1.64
N GLU A 55 3.75 -10.12 -2.11
CA GLU A 55 4.68 -11.03 -2.81
C GLU A 55 5.25 -10.42 -4.08
N SER A 56 4.41 -9.75 -4.87
CA SER A 56 4.85 -9.05 -6.09
C SER A 56 5.82 -7.90 -5.77
N ILE A 57 5.51 -7.12 -4.73
CA ILE A 57 6.34 -6.01 -4.24
C ILE A 57 7.69 -6.51 -3.75
N VAL A 58 7.71 -7.53 -2.87
CA VAL A 58 8.93 -8.14 -2.33
C VAL A 58 9.80 -8.65 -3.47
N ARG A 59 9.24 -9.40 -4.42
CA ARG A 59 9.99 -9.92 -5.57
C ARG A 59 10.61 -8.80 -6.42
N ARG A 60 9.86 -7.69 -6.62
CA ARG A 60 10.37 -6.51 -7.35
C ARG A 60 11.49 -5.80 -6.60
N MET A 61 11.38 -5.71 -5.28
CA MET A 61 12.41 -5.11 -4.42
C MET A 61 13.66 -5.98 -4.34
N GLU A 62 13.52 -7.30 -4.26
CA GLU A 62 14.64 -8.26 -4.34
C GLU A 62 15.37 -8.12 -5.68
N ALA A 63 14.63 -8.02 -6.79
CA ALA A 63 15.20 -7.78 -8.12
C ALA A 63 15.94 -6.43 -8.24
N GLN A 64 15.62 -5.46 -7.38
CA GLN A 64 16.28 -4.15 -7.31
C GLN A 64 17.31 -4.07 -6.15
N SER A 65 17.60 -5.20 -5.49
CA SER A 65 18.49 -5.28 -4.32
C SER A 65 18.14 -4.27 -3.21
N GLN A 66 16.85 -4.01 -3.01
CA GLN A 66 16.34 -3.19 -1.93
C GLN A 66 16.09 -4.01 -0.66
N ASP A 67 16.08 -3.36 0.50
CA ASP A 67 15.74 -4.02 1.76
C ASP A 67 14.29 -4.50 1.74
N THR A 68 14.10 -5.82 1.75
CA THR A 68 12.79 -6.47 1.82
C THR A 68 12.51 -7.10 3.17
N THR A 69 13.41 -6.96 4.14
CA THR A 69 13.37 -7.65 5.43
C THR A 69 12.02 -7.48 6.13
N ALA A 70 11.53 -6.25 6.22
CA ALA A 70 10.25 -5.95 6.88
C ALA A 70 9.03 -6.53 6.11
N LEU A 71 9.02 -6.40 4.78
CA LEU A 71 7.93 -6.87 3.94
C LEU A 71 7.92 -8.41 3.77
N ALA A 72 9.10 -9.03 3.76
CA ALA A 72 9.27 -10.48 3.72
C ALA A 72 8.84 -11.13 5.05
N ALA A 73 9.14 -10.50 6.18
CA ALA A 73 8.62 -10.91 7.48
C ALA A 73 7.09 -10.83 7.53
N LEU A 74 6.51 -9.70 7.10
CA LEU A 74 5.06 -9.55 7.01
C LEU A 74 4.40 -10.61 6.11
N ARG A 75 5.03 -10.94 4.97
CA ARG A 75 4.57 -12.03 4.09
C ARG A 75 4.54 -13.37 4.81
N ASP A 76 5.56 -13.68 5.60
CA ASP A 76 5.64 -14.95 6.34
C ASP A 76 4.58 -15.02 7.46
N ASP A 77 4.38 -13.91 8.18
CA ASP A 77 3.31 -13.78 9.17
C ASP A 77 1.92 -14.00 8.54
N LEU A 78 1.66 -13.43 7.35
CA LEU A 78 0.41 -13.62 6.59
C LEU A 78 0.23 -15.08 6.11
N ARG A 79 1.31 -15.74 5.67
CA ARG A 79 1.26 -17.17 5.33
C ARG A 79 0.96 -18.04 6.54
N THR A 80 1.45 -17.66 7.71
CA THR A 80 1.13 -18.33 8.96
C THR A 80 -0.34 -18.12 9.34
N LEU A 81 -0.89 -16.90 9.18
CA LEU A 81 -2.33 -16.65 9.33
C LEU A 81 -3.17 -17.53 8.39
N ALA A 82 -2.73 -17.72 7.14
CA ALA A 82 -3.43 -18.58 6.19
C ALA A 82 -3.56 -20.04 6.69
N ARG A 83 -2.53 -20.52 7.40
CA ARG A 83 -2.48 -21.88 7.98
C ARG A 83 -3.21 -22.00 9.32
N THR A 84 -3.42 -20.88 10.03
CA THR A 84 -4.05 -20.86 11.35
C THR A 84 -5.43 -20.18 11.29
N PRO A 85 -6.53 -20.95 11.14
CA PRO A 85 -7.89 -20.40 11.04
C PRO A 85 -8.34 -19.60 12.28
N ASP A 86 -7.90 -20.00 13.47
CA ASP A 86 -8.22 -19.37 14.75
C ASP A 86 -7.25 -18.25 15.18
N ALA A 87 -6.26 -17.92 14.36
CA ALA A 87 -5.32 -16.85 14.71
C ALA A 87 -6.01 -15.48 14.68
N ASP A 88 -5.69 -14.66 15.68
CA ASP A 88 -6.23 -13.32 15.80
C ASP A 88 -5.74 -12.44 14.64
N VAL A 89 -6.69 -11.95 13.84
CA VAL A 89 -6.40 -11.14 12.65
C VAL A 89 -6.05 -9.70 13.01
N GLN A 90 -6.52 -9.20 14.16
CA GLN A 90 -6.37 -7.81 14.57
C GLN A 90 -4.92 -7.38 14.83
N PRO A 91 -4.07 -8.14 15.56
CA PRO A 91 -2.67 -7.78 15.75
C PRO A 91 -1.90 -7.85 14.43
N LEU A 92 -2.20 -8.83 13.57
CA LEU A 92 -1.52 -8.96 12.28
C LEU A 92 -1.91 -7.84 11.32
N TRP A 93 -3.18 -7.45 11.32
CA TRP A 93 -3.69 -6.30 10.58
C TRP A 93 -2.99 -5.00 10.99
N THR A 94 -2.87 -4.77 12.29
CA THR A 94 -2.18 -3.58 12.84
C THR A 94 -0.71 -3.58 12.43
N ARG A 95 -0.03 -4.72 12.59
CA ARG A 95 1.37 -4.88 12.17
C ARG A 95 1.57 -4.68 10.67
N ALA A 96 0.62 -5.12 9.84
CA ALA A 96 0.64 -4.90 8.40
C ALA A 96 0.53 -3.40 8.06
N LEU A 97 -0.39 -2.68 8.70
CA LEU A 97 -0.53 -1.23 8.55
C LEU A 97 0.75 -0.49 8.96
N GLU A 98 1.35 -0.85 10.09
CA GLU A 98 2.58 -0.24 10.59
C GLU A 98 3.77 -0.48 9.65
N THR A 99 3.95 -1.74 9.22
CA THR A 99 5.05 -2.14 8.33
C THR A 99 4.95 -1.46 6.96
N LEU A 100 3.75 -1.42 6.39
CA LEU A 100 3.51 -0.70 5.12
C LEU A 100 3.72 0.80 5.31
N THR A 101 3.25 1.38 6.43
CA THR A 101 3.45 2.80 6.73
C THR A 101 4.94 3.16 6.86
N ASP A 102 5.73 2.31 7.51
CA ASP A 102 7.18 2.47 7.66
C ASP A 102 7.91 2.34 6.31
N SER A 103 7.48 1.37 5.49
CA SER A 103 8.04 1.12 4.16
C SER A 103 7.68 2.21 3.14
N THR A 104 6.61 2.98 3.38
CA THR A 104 6.32 4.19 2.59
C THR A 104 7.15 5.36 3.11
N PRO A 105 7.91 6.08 2.27
CA PRO A 105 8.54 7.32 2.71
C PRO A 105 7.43 8.31 3.09
N ARG A 106 7.36 8.63 4.39
CA ARG A 106 6.41 9.58 5.00
C ARG A 106 6.38 10.89 4.21
N ARG A 107 5.44 11.05 3.27
CA ARG A 107 4.93 12.36 2.89
C ARG A 107 3.52 12.49 3.43
N PRO A 108 3.34 13.17 4.57
CA PRO A 108 2.03 13.68 4.93
C PRO A 108 1.70 14.81 3.94
N PHE A 109 1.09 14.48 2.80
CA PHE A 109 0.56 15.53 1.92
C PHE A 109 -0.59 16.31 2.58
N TRP A 110 -1.14 15.77 3.68
CA TRP A 110 -2.16 16.42 4.52
C TRP A 110 -1.59 17.29 5.65
N LYS A 111 -0.25 17.36 5.86
CA LYS A 111 0.34 18.52 6.55
C LYS A 111 0.54 19.65 5.53
N ARG A 112 -0.57 20.16 4.99
CA ARG A 112 -0.63 21.54 4.49
C ARG A 112 -0.93 22.43 5.71
N ALA A 113 -0.08 23.43 5.89
CA ALA A 113 -0.15 24.56 6.80
C ALA A 113 -1.38 24.67 7.73
N LYS A 114 -1.12 24.74 9.03
CA LYS A 114 -1.67 25.81 9.85
C LYS A 114 -0.54 26.41 10.68
#